data_AF-A0A1A8IFK3-F1
#
_entry.id   AF-A0A1A8IFK3-F1
#
_cell.length_a   1.000
_cell.length_b   1.000
_cell.length_c   1.000
_cell.angle_alpha   90.00
_cell.angle_beta   90.00
_cell.angle_gamma   90.00
#
_symmetry.space_group_name_H-M   'P 1'
#
loop_
_entity.id
_entity.type
_entity.pdbx_description
1 polymer ?
#
loop_
_entity_poly.entity_id
_entity_poly.type
_entity_poly.pdbx_seq_one_letter_code
_entity_poly.pdbx_strand_id
1 'polypeptide(L)'
;RCVLKRRVCLSSLSDCQQYECVGRPGACDKNVFEPVCDTDGQVHSSVCHLQQAGKTLAYRGQCQEACRKPQQVCGHNGETYDTVCHAFSDRVAVDYKGPCNAVGHVSGMAPDSACSLVSCPAVSTPGCHPITPPGACCPICASMLQIIWNQKQMNTFSKLNKNQFVTVRDVLQILRLYVSVPQCDVFGYLSINNQLVVLIAPVDHHPTQLQVEACGKEAEKIDALINYASPTLVSHVPLSAFLSSEIRTSSIHSKSSVPSPPLLLALLVAAAPGLLLL
;
A
#
# COMPACT_ATOMS: atom_id res chain seq x y z
N ARG A 1 2.20 21.14 23.56
CA ARG A 1 0.95 20.91 22.79
C ARG A 1 1.16 19.61 22.04
N CYS A 2 0.15 18.75 21.97
CA CYS A 2 0.30 17.43 21.37
C CYS A 2 -0.35 17.41 19.99
N VAL A 3 0.30 16.72 19.05
CA VAL A 3 -0.27 16.41 17.74
C VAL A 3 -0.74 14.97 17.74
N LEU A 4 -1.81 14.71 17.01
CA LEU A 4 -2.27 13.35 16.80
C LEU A 4 -1.23 12.57 15.99
N LYS A 5 -1.01 11.31 16.36
CA LYS A 5 -0.09 10.37 15.71
C LYS A 5 -0.65 8.97 15.86
N ARG A 6 -1.73 8.72 15.10
CA ARG A 6 -2.39 7.41 15.06
C ARG A 6 -1.38 6.36 14.63
N ARG A 7 -1.30 5.26 15.38
CA ARG A 7 -0.37 4.17 15.09
C ARG A 7 -0.89 2.87 15.67
N VAL A 8 -0.62 1.79 14.95
CA VAL A 8 -0.92 0.43 15.41
C VAL A 8 0.36 -0.19 15.94
N CYS A 9 0.39 -0.53 17.23
CA CYS A 9 1.50 -1.23 17.87
C CYS A 9 1.34 -2.75 17.68
N LEU A 10 2.43 -3.41 17.28
CA LEU A 10 2.51 -4.86 17.11
C LEU A 10 2.91 -5.58 18.41
N SER A 11 3.35 -4.83 19.43
CA SER A 11 3.57 -5.29 20.80
C SER A 11 2.43 -4.87 21.73
N SER A 12 2.14 -5.68 22.75
CA SER A 12 0.97 -5.56 23.63
C SER A 12 1.32 -5.15 25.07
N LEU A 13 2.49 -4.59 25.32
CA LEU A 13 3.08 -4.48 26.66
C LEU A 13 2.72 -3.21 27.45
N SER A 14 2.17 -2.18 26.79
CA SER A 14 1.83 -0.89 27.41
C SER A 14 0.93 -0.07 26.48
N ASP A 15 0.48 1.10 26.96
CA ASP A 15 -0.37 2.02 26.19
C ASP A 15 0.31 2.51 24.91
N CYS A 16 -0.23 2.09 23.76
CA CYS A 16 0.23 2.52 22.45
C CYS A 16 -0.09 4.00 22.25
N GLN A 17 0.87 4.89 22.50
CA GLN A 17 0.65 6.34 22.44
C GLN A 17 0.18 6.80 21.05
N GLN A 18 -1.05 7.33 21.00
CA GLN A 18 -1.70 7.82 19.77
C GLN A 18 -1.43 9.30 19.48
N TYR A 19 -0.51 9.91 20.21
CA TYR A 19 -0.15 11.31 20.08
C TYR A 19 1.37 11.49 20.23
N GLU A 20 1.85 12.66 19.83
CA GLU A 20 3.22 13.10 20.03
C GLU A 20 3.17 14.50 20.65
N CYS A 21 3.63 14.61 21.89
CA CYS A 21 3.71 15.90 22.58
C CYS A 21 5.09 16.50 22.37
N VAL A 22 5.14 17.62 21.66
CA VAL A 22 6.30 18.51 21.70
C VAL A 22 6.09 19.45 22.88
N GLY A 23 7.15 19.63 23.69
CA GLY A 23 7.16 20.67 24.72
C GLY A 23 6.92 22.06 24.12
N ARG A 24 6.91 23.10 24.94
CA ARG A 24 7.10 24.48 24.45
C ARG A 24 8.58 24.85 24.64
N PRO A 25 9.52 24.29 23.85
CA PRO A 25 10.91 24.67 24.00
C PRO A 25 11.08 26.12 23.52
N GLY A 26 11.92 26.89 24.22
CA GLY A 26 12.30 28.24 23.80
C GLY A 26 12.99 28.27 22.43
N ALA A 27 13.54 27.14 21.98
CA ALA A 27 14.12 26.96 20.65
C ALA A 27 13.86 25.52 20.14
N CYS A 28 13.54 25.39 18.86
CA CYS A 28 13.53 24.09 18.17
C CYS A 28 14.95 23.75 17.68
N ASP A 29 15.29 22.47 17.63
CA ASP A 29 16.56 22.02 17.05
C ASP A 29 16.60 22.35 15.56
N LYS A 30 17.63 23.07 15.13
CA LYS A 30 17.84 23.49 13.74
C LYS A 30 18.46 22.38 12.88
N ASN A 31 19.06 21.37 13.51
CA ASN A 31 19.71 20.26 12.80
C ASN A 31 18.73 19.13 12.44
N VAL A 32 17.52 19.14 13.02
CA VAL A 32 16.47 18.17 12.71
C VAL A 32 15.63 18.68 11.54
N PHE A 33 15.68 17.95 10.42
CA PHE A 33 14.86 18.22 9.25
C PHE A 33 13.91 17.05 8.99
N GLU A 34 12.69 17.17 9.54
CA GLU A 34 11.59 16.23 9.39
C GLU A 34 10.36 17.03 8.92
N PRO A 35 10.28 17.38 7.63
CA PRO A 35 9.31 18.35 7.14
C PRO A 35 7.89 17.91 7.44
N VAL A 36 7.01 18.87 7.71
CA VAL A 36 5.58 18.65 7.91
C VAL A 36 4.76 19.70 7.16
N CYS A 37 3.59 19.29 6.67
CA CYS A 37 2.65 20.18 6.01
C CYS A 37 1.54 20.57 6.99
N ASP A 38 1.23 21.86 7.10
CA ASP A 38 0.08 22.32 7.87
C ASP A 38 -1.22 22.36 7.04
N THR A 39 -2.34 22.64 7.71
CA THR A 39 -3.67 22.71 7.08
C THR A 39 -3.84 23.87 6.11
N ASP A 40 -2.93 24.85 6.10
CA ASP A 40 -2.92 25.98 5.19
C ASP A 40 -1.99 25.73 3.98
N GLY A 41 -1.38 24.55 3.88
CA GLY A 41 -0.46 24.19 2.81
C GLY A 41 0.95 24.79 2.96
N GLN A 42 1.34 25.19 4.18
CA GLN A 42 2.68 25.70 4.47
C GLN A 42 3.57 24.59 5.05
N VAL A 43 4.80 24.52 4.55
CA VAL A 43 5.81 23.56 5.02
C VAL A 43 6.53 24.12 6.25
N HIS A 44 6.68 23.27 7.27
CA HIS A 44 7.50 23.54 8.44
C HIS A 44 8.62 22.49 8.53
N SER A 45 9.80 22.87 9.01
CA SER A 45 10.97 21.98 9.07
C SER A 45 10.84 20.83 10.07
N SER A 46 9.98 20.96 11.08
CA SER A 46 9.63 19.90 12.01
C SER A 46 8.30 20.18 12.71
N VAL A 47 7.76 19.17 13.42
CA VAL A 47 6.56 19.33 14.27
C VAL A 47 6.77 20.44 15.31
N CYS A 48 7.99 20.61 15.84
CA CYS A 48 8.31 21.69 16.77
C CYS A 48 8.08 23.07 16.16
N HIS A 49 8.60 23.30 14.94
CA HIS A 49 8.46 24.58 14.24
C HIS A 49 6.99 24.87 13.88
N LEU A 50 6.24 23.84 13.45
CA LEU A 50 4.79 23.94 13.24
C LEU A 50 4.05 24.38 14.51
N GLN A 51 4.43 23.83 15.66
CA GLN A 51 3.84 24.18 16.95
C GLN A 51 4.21 25.60 17.40
N GLN A 52 5.45 26.05 17.17
CA GLN A 52 5.88 27.42 17.43
C GLN A 52 5.13 28.43 16.56
N ALA A 53 4.85 28.09 15.31
CA ALA A 53 4.04 28.90 14.40
C ALA A 53 2.53 28.89 14.75
N GLY A 54 2.10 28.11 15.75
CA GLY A 54 0.71 27.99 16.15
C GLY A 54 -0.16 27.21 15.15
N LYS A 55 0.43 26.61 14.11
CA LYS A 55 -0.29 25.93 13.03
C LYS A 55 -0.77 24.53 13.44
N THR A 56 -1.64 23.95 12.61
CA THR A 56 -2.21 22.61 12.81
C THR A 56 -1.63 21.68 11.76
N LEU A 57 -1.19 20.50 12.19
CA LEU A 57 -0.62 19.49 11.31
C LEU A 57 -1.69 18.93 10.37
N ALA A 58 -1.45 18.98 9.06
CA ALA A 58 -2.23 18.23 8.08
C ALA A 58 -1.63 16.82 7.90
N TYR A 59 -0.33 16.74 7.60
CA TYR A 59 0.38 15.47 7.44
C TYR A 59 1.90 15.63 7.52
N ARG A 60 2.63 14.52 7.64
CA ARG A 60 4.11 14.52 7.70
C ARG A 60 4.69 14.45 6.29
N GLY A 61 5.78 15.17 6.05
CA GLY A 61 6.40 15.33 4.74
C GLY A 61 6.18 16.71 4.12
N GLN A 62 6.65 16.86 2.89
CA GLN A 62 6.51 18.09 2.11
C GLN A 62 5.05 18.32 1.68
N CYS A 63 4.63 19.59 1.62
CA CYS A 63 3.34 19.94 1.05
C CYS A 63 3.29 19.58 -0.44
N GLN A 64 2.17 19.01 -0.87
CA GLN A 64 1.94 18.59 -2.25
C GLN A 64 0.81 19.43 -2.84
N GLU A 65 0.99 19.92 -4.06
CA GLU A 65 -0.01 20.74 -4.76
C GLU A 65 -1.37 20.04 -4.85
N ALA A 66 -1.35 18.74 -5.14
CA ALA A 66 -2.54 17.90 -5.23
C ALA A 66 -3.36 17.81 -3.92
N CYS A 67 -2.75 18.15 -2.78
CA CYS A 67 -3.36 18.04 -1.45
C CYS A 67 -3.58 19.40 -0.77
N ARG A 68 -3.41 20.53 -1.48
CA ARG A 68 -3.73 21.87 -0.96
C ARG A 68 -5.21 22.03 -0.62
N LYS A 69 -6.09 21.35 -1.37
CA LYS A 69 -7.52 21.32 -1.09
C LYS A 69 -7.85 20.03 -0.34
N PRO A 70 -8.45 20.11 0.87
CA PRO A 70 -8.91 18.93 1.59
C PRO A 70 -9.90 18.13 0.75
N GLN A 71 -9.62 16.84 0.60
CA GLN A 71 -10.50 15.89 -0.04
C GLN A 71 -10.38 14.57 0.70
N GLN A 72 -11.39 14.29 1.53
CA GLN A 72 -11.36 13.11 2.39
C GLN A 72 -11.25 11.82 1.57
N VAL A 73 -10.55 10.85 2.13
CA VAL A 73 -10.38 9.50 1.57
C VAL A 73 -10.48 8.47 2.68
N CYS A 74 -10.98 7.28 2.34
CA CYS A 74 -10.92 6.12 3.21
C CYS A 74 -9.66 5.32 2.90
N GLY A 75 -8.83 5.07 3.90
CA GLY A 75 -7.67 4.19 3.78
C GLY A 75 -8.07 2.71 3.85
N HIS A 76 -7.25 1.83 3.28
CA HIS A 76 -7.45 0.37 3.43
C HIS A 76 -7.35 -0.12 4.88
N ASN A 77 -6.87 0.71 5.80
CA ASN A 77 -6.91 0.46 7.25
C ASN A 77 -8.27 0.82 7.89
N GLY A 78 -9.25 1.30 7.12
CA GLY A 78 -10.55 1.74 7.62
C GLY A 78 -10.54 3.11 8.32
N GLU A 79 -9.45 3.88 8.23
CA GLU A 79 -9.39 5.24 8.78
C GLU A 79 -9.69 6.30 7.71
N THR A 80 -10.39 7.35 8.12
CA THR A 80 -10.63 8.53 7.27
C THR A 80 -9.47 9.50 7.39
N TYR A 81 -8.92 9.89 6.24
CA TYR A 81 -7.88 10.90 6.10
C TYR A 81 -8.41 12.12 5.38
N ASP A 82 -7.96 13.31 5.76
CA ASP A 82 -8.41 14.58 5.15
C ASP A 82 -7.93 14.76 3.70
N THR A 83 -6.84 14.08 3.33
CA THR A 83 -6.28 14.06 1.96
C THR A 83 -5.60 12.73 1.68
N VAL A 84 -5.42 12.42 0.38
CA VAL A 84 -4.59 11.28 -0.07
C VAL A 84 -3.15 11.39 0.43
N CYS A 85 -2.60 12.60 0.53
CA CYS A 85 -1.23 12.81 1.04
C CYS A 85 -1.11 12.46 2.52
N HIS A 86 -2.15 12.71 3.32
CA HIS A 86 -2.16 12.29 4.71
C HIS A 86 -2.13 10.76 4.82
N ALA A 87 -3.00 10.05 4.08
CA ALA A 87 -2.99 8.58 4.05
C ALA A 87 -1.62 8.01 3.62
N PHE A 88 -1.05 8.54 2.53
CA PHE A 88 0.27 8.10 2.03
C PHE A 88 1.41 8.43 3.00
N SER A 89 1.37 9.58 3.68
CA SER A 89 2.36 9.93 4.70
C SER A 89 2.37 8.95 5.87
N ASP A 90 1.25 8.27 6.11
CA ASP A 90 1.05 7.23 7.11
C ASP A 90 1.24 5.81 6.55
N ARG A 91 1.72 5.69 5.30
CA ARG A 91 1.95 4.42 4.60
C ARG A 91 0.65 3.62 4.42
N VAL A 92 -0.47 4.30 4.22
CA VAL A 92 -1.79 3.69 4.00
C VAL A 92 -2.25 3.99 2.58
N ALA A 93 -2.49 2.93 1.80
CA ALA A 93 -3.10 3.06 0.47
C ALA A 93 -4.60 3.37 0.58
N VAL A 94 -5.13 4.12 -0.37
CA VAL A 94 -6.53 4.58 -0.38
C VAL A 94 -7.45 3.51 -0.97
N ASP A 95 -8.54 3.22 -0.27
CA ASP A 95 -9.62 2.34 -0.71
C ASP A 95 -10.59 3.10 -1.64
N TYR A 96 -11.17 4.20 -1.15
CA TYR A 96 -12.11 5.02 -1.92
C TYR A 96 -12.11 6.50 -1.50
N LYS A 97 -12.73 7.34 -2.34
CA LYS A 97 -12.90 8.77 -2.07
C LYS A 97 -14.05 9.01 -1.09
N GLY A 98 -13.90 10.02 -0.24
CA GLY A 98 -14.84 10.33 0.83
C GLY A 98 -14.43 9.70 2.17
N PRO A 99 -15.18 9.98 3.25
CA PRO A 99 -14.94 9.35 4.55
C PRO A 99 -15.26 7.85 4.51
N CYS A 100 -14.66 7.10 5.43
CA CYS A 100 -14.96 5.68 5.59
C CYS A 100 -16.40 5.50 6.09
N ASN A 101 -17.26 4.95 5.24
CA ASN A 101 -18.67 4.65 5.53
C ASN A 101 -18.97 3.14 5.44
N ALA A 102 -18.03 2.37 4.94
CA ALA A 102 -18.14 0.94 4.74
C ALA A 102 -16.78 0.27 4.88
N VAL A 103 -16.79 -0.97 5.37
CA VAL A 103 -15.64 -1.87 5.39
C VAL A 103 -15.97 -3.10 4.56
N GLY A 104 -14.97 -3.58 3.82
CA GLY A 104 -15.07 -4.78 3.02
C GLY A 104 -15.10 -6.07 3.83
N HIS A 105 -15.38 -7.16 3.13
CA HIS A 105 -15.43 -8.48 3.75
C HIS A 105 -14.02 -9.05 4.01
N VAL A 106 -13.95 -9.99 4.94
CA VAL A 106 -12.75 -10.77 5.27
C VAL A 106 -12.87 -12.15 4.64
N SER A 107 -12.33 -12.31 3.43
CA SER A 107 -12.28 -13.55 2.61
C SER A 107 -12.99 -14.78 3.22
N GLY A 108 -14.19 -15.14 2.74
CA GLY A 108 -14.82 -16.45 3.07
C GLY A 108 -16.32 -16.48 3.40
N MET A 109 -17.05 -15.37 3.37
CA MET A 109 -18.51 -15.31 3.56
C MET A 109 -19.14 -14.35 2.54
N ALA A 110 -20.44 -14.56 2.27
CA ALA A 110 -21.19 -14.02 1.15
C ALA A 110 -21.12 -12.48 0.99
N PRO A 111 -21.23 -11.96 -0.24
CA PRO A 111 -21.17 -10.54 -0.51
C PRO A 111 -22.48 -9.85 -0.11
N ASP A 112 -22.41 -8.51 -0.05
CA ASP A 112 -23.54 -7.59 -0.17
C ASP A 112 -24.17 -7.06 1.13
N SER A 113 -23.59 -5.98 1.65
CA SER A 113 -24.40 -4.79 2.01
C SER A 113 -23.55 -3.55 2.30
N ALA A 114 -22.37 -3.70 2.91
CA ALA A 114 -21.59 -2.53 3.33
C ALA A 114 -20.97 -1.77 2.14
N CYS A 115 -20.27 -2.46 1.24
CA CYS A 115 -19.56 -1.82 0.12
C CYS A 115 -20.45 -1.45 -1.08
N SER A 116 -21.73 -1.83 -1.08
CA SER A 116 -22.64 -1.62 -2.22
C SER A 116 -22.86 -0.13 -2.54
N LEU A 117 -22.70 0.74 -1.55
CA LEU A 117 -22.80 2.20 -1.70
C LEU A 117 -21.44 2.88 -1.99
N VAL A 118 -20.35 2.11 -2.01
CA VAL A 118 -19.01 2.64 -2.26
C VAL A 118 -18.77 2.72 -3.76
N SER A 119 -18.46 3.93 -4.24
CA SER A 119 -18.02 4.15 -5.61
C SER A 119 -16.52 3.95 -5.71
N CYS A 120 -16.10 2.78 -6.19
CA CYS A 120 -14.67 2.48 -6.35
C CYS A 120 -14.00 3.28 -7.46
N PRO A 121 -12.72 3.65 -7.28
CA PRO A 121 -11.93 4.25 -8.35
C PRO A 121 -11.82 3.27 -9.52
N ALA A 122 -11.81 3.81 -10.75
CA ALA A 122 -11.54 3.01 -11.93
C ALA A 122 -10.13 2.38 -11.83
N VAL A 123 -10.00 1.14 -12.29
CA VAL A 123 -8.71 0.45 -12.35
C VAL A 123 -7.76 1.26 -13.22
N SER A 124 -6.68 1.76 -12.62
CA SER A 124 -5.78 2.75 -13.20
C SER A 124 -4.93 2.22 -14.36
N THR A 125 -4.81 0.90 -14.50
CA THR A 125 -3.97 0.22 -15.50
C THR A 125 -4.82 -0.69 -16.39
N PRO A 126 -4.90 -0.44 -17.71
CA PRO A 126 -5.61 -1.31 -18.63
C PRO A 126 -5.07 -2.74 -18.61
N GLY A 127 -5.94 -3.74 -18.53
CA GLY A 127 -5.57 -5.17 -18.54
C GLY A 127 -5.04 -5.72 -17.22
N CYS A 128 -4.99 -4.90 -16.16
CA CYS A 128 -4.74 -5.38 -14.81
C CYS A 128 -6.01 -6.04 -14.24
N HIS A 129 -5.87 -7.27 -13.76
CA HIS A 129 -6.84 -7.95 -12.92
C HIS A 129 -6.45 -7.71 -11.46
N PRO A 130 -7.13 -6.79 -10.78
CA PRO A 130 -6.73 -6.32 -9.46
C PRO A 130 -7.05 -7.35 -8.38
N ILE A 131 -6.46 -7.14 -7.20
CA ILE A 131 -6.80 -7.85 -5.96
C ILE A 131 -7.62 -6.94 -5.05
N THR A 132 -8.42 -7.53 -4.16
CA THR A 132 -9.10 -6.77 -3.09
C THR A 132 -8.47 -7.14 -1.74
N PRO A 133 -7.81 -6.20 -1.04
CA PRO A 133 -7.25 -6.46 0.28
C PRO A 133 -8.35 -6.81 1.31
N PRO A 134 -8.05 -7.62 2.35
CA PRO A 134 -9.03 -7.96 3.40
C PRO A 134 -9.55 -6.70 4.09
N GLY A 135 -10.88 -6.56 4.19
CA GLY A 135 -11.51 -5.39 4.79
C GLY A 135 -11.64 -4.16 3.87
N ALA A 136 -11.13 -4.24 2.63
CA ALA A 136 -11.29 -3.18 1.63
C ALA A 136 -12.53 -3.39 0.76
N CYS A 137 -13.17 -2.31 0.34
CA CYS A 137 -14.27 -2.36 -0.62
C CYS A 137 -13.78 -2.42 -2.06
N CYS A 138 -12.69 -1.73 -2.37
CA CYS A 138 -12.25 -1.49 -3.73
C CYS A 138 -11.03 -2.31 -4.12
N PRO A 139 -11.01 -2.83 -5.36
CA PRO A 139 -9.88 -3.57 -5.86
C PRO A 139 -8.74 -2.63 -6.27
N ILE A 140 -7.50 -3.08 -6.13
CA ILE A 140 -6.27 -2.33 -6.44
C ILE A 140 -5.29 -3.15 -7.27
N CYS A 141 -4.60 -2.49 -8.21
CA CYS A 141 -3.47 -3.06 -8.95
C CYS A 141 -2.20 -3.01 -8.10
N ALA A 142 -2.04 -4.02 -7.26
CA ALA A 142 -0.91 -4.16 -6.35
C ALA A 142 -0.56 -5.62 -6.11
N SER A 143 0.52 -5.84 -5.38
CA SER A 143 0.82 -7.11 -4.74
C SER A 143 0.65 -6.99 -3.24
N MET A 144 -0.04 -7.96 -2.65
CA MET A 144 -0.34 -8.03 -1.23
C MET A 144 0.43 -9.18 -0.60
N LEU A 145 1.12 -8.90 0.50
CA LEU A 145 1.69 -9.89 1.42
C LEU A 145 0.82 -9.94 2.68
N GLN A 146 0.42 -11.13 3.10
CA GLN A 146 -0.24 -11.38 4.37
C GLN A 146 0.77 -12.03 5.31
N ILE A 147 1.32 -11.25 6.23
CA ILE A 147 2.44 -11.66 7.08
C ILE A 147 1.91 -12.03 8.47
N ILE A 148 2.31 -13.21 8.94
CA ILE A 148 2.11 -13.66 10.32
C ILE A 148 3.39 -13.42 11.10
N TRP A 149 3.30 -12.95 12.35
CA TRP A 149 4.46 -12.69 13.20
C TRP A 149 4.32 -13.26 14.60
N ASN A 150 5.46 -13.44 15.26
CA ASN A 150 5.56 -13.89 16.64
C ASN A 150 5.39 -12.70 17.60
N GLN A 151 4.18 -12.56 18.16
CA GLN A 151 3.85 -11.50 19.11
C GLN A 151 4.72 -11.55 20.38
N LYS A 152 5.08 -12.74 20.88
CA LYS A 152 5.94 -12.88 22.07
C LYS A 152 7.34 -12.33 21.80
N GLN A 153 7.87 -12.57 20.61
CA GLN A 153 9.17 -12.05 20.18
C GLN A 153 9.13 -10.52 20.01
N MET A 154 8.07 -9.98 19.39
CA MET A 154 7.85 -8.52 19.31
C MET A 154 7.76 -7.86 20.68
N ASN A 155 7.09 -8.51 21.64
CA ASN A 155 7.04 -8.06 23.03
C ASN A 155 8.44 -8.03 23.65
N THR A 156 9.25 -9.07 23.45
CA THR A 156 10.65 -9.07 23.92
C THR A 156 11.45 -7.91 23.33
N PHE A 157 11.32 -7.64 22.03
CA PHE A 157 12.02 -6.52 21.38
C PHE A 157 11.64 -5.17 21.97
N SER A 158 10.36 -4.97 22.24
CA SER A 158 9.87 -3.74 22.86
C SER A 158 10.46 -3.54 24.26
N LYS A 159 10.56 -4.60 25.09
CA LYS A 159 11.21 -4.54 26.41
C LYS A 159 12.69 -4.16 26.31
N LEU A 160 13.40 -4.73 25.35
CA LEU A 160 14.83 -4.49 25.18
C LEU A 160 15.12 -3.07 24.65
N ASN A 161 14.21 -2.51 23.84
CA ASN A 161 14.34 -1.17 23.29
C ASN A 161 13.65 -0.10 24.16
N LYS A 162 13.95 -0.06 25.46
CA LYS A 162 13.44 0.95 26.41
C LYS A 162 11.91 1.10 26.43
N ASN A 163 11.17 -0.02 26.29
CA ASN A 163 9.71 -0.03 26.17
C ASN A 163 9.16 0.77 24.97
N GLN A 164 9.99 1.03 23.96
CA GLN A 164 9.51 1.55 22.69
C GLN A 164 8.76 0.44 21.95
N PHE A 165 7.52 0.72 21.59
CA PHE A 165 6.70 -0.22 20.81
C PHE A 165 7.20 -0.32 19.39
N VAL A 166 7.09 -1.52 18.81
CA VAL A 166 7.22 -1.70 17.36
C VAL A 166 5.85 -1.45 16.74
N THR A 167 5.77 -0.54 15.79
CA THR A 167 4.52 -0.20 15.10
C THR A 167 4.49 -0.79 13.69
N VAL A 168 3.29 -0.86 13.12
CA VAL A 168 3.11 -1.18 11.69
C VAL A 168 3.97 -0.26 10.82
N ARG A 169 3.96 1.05 11.10
CA ARG A 169 4.75 2.03 10.36
C ARG A 169 6.26 1.74 10.41
N ASP A 170 6.80 1.38 11.57
CA ASP A 170 8.23 1.07 11.71
C ASP A 170 8.61 -0.13 10.84
N VAL A 171 7.76 -1.17 10.86
CA VAL A 171 7.95 -2.37 10.03
C VAL A 171 7.88 -2.03 8.54
N LEU A 172 6.89 -1.23 8.10
CA LEU A 172 6.76 -0.82 6.70
C LEU A 172 7.96 0.03 6.24
N GLN A 173 8.50 0.89 7.12
CA GLN A 173 9.71 1.66 6.83
C GLN A 173 10.94 0.78 6.62
N ILE A 174 11.10 -0.29 7.41
CA ILE A 174 12.19 -1.25 7.21
C ILE A 174 11.96 -2.06 5.93
N LEU A 175 10.75 -2.55 5.67
CA LEU A 175 10.42 -3.29 4.45
C LEU A 175 10.63 -2.44 3.19
N ARG A 176 10.40 -1.13 3.27
CA ARG A 176 10.65 -0.21 2.16
C ARG A 176 12.11 -0.20 1.70
N LEU A 177 13.06 -0.52 2.57
CA LEU A 177 14.49 -0.62 2.21
C LEU A 177 14.78 -1.79 1.26
N TYR A 178 13.90 -2.79 1.19
CA TYR A 178 14.02 -3.94 0.29
C TYR A 178 13.37 -3.69 -1.07
N VAL A 179 12.66 -2.57 -1.26
CA VAL A 179 12.08 -2.18 -2.54
C VAL A 179 13.06 -1.27 -3.29
N SER A 180 13.69 -1.80 -4.34
CA SER A 180 14.73 -1.14 -5.13
C SER A 180 14.14 -0.31 -6.28
N VAL A 181 12.94 -0.65 -6.74
CA VAL A 181 12.25 0.05 -7.82
C VAL A 181 11.67 1.37 -7.30
N PRO A 182 12.11 2.55 -7.77
CA PRO A 182 11.70 3.83 -7.20
C PRO A 182 10.23 4.17 -7.48
N GLN A 183 9.62 3.58 -8.51
CA GLN A 183 8.21 3.75 -8.84
C GLN A 183 7.28 2.92 -7.93
N CYS A 184 7.83 2.03 -7.12
CA CYS A 184 7.08 1.20 -6.18
C CYS A 184 7.23 1.73 -4.77
N ASP A 185 6.16 1.62 -3.99
CA ASP A 185 6.19 1.97 -2.59
C ASP A 185 5.44 0.94 -1.73
N VAL A 186 5.73 0.98 -0.43
CA VAL A 186 5.22 0.03 0.56
C VAL A 186 4.16 0.71 1.41
N PHE A 187 2.98 0.10 1.43
CA PHE A 187 1.85 0.48 2.27
C PHE A 187 1.43 -0.70 3.13
N GLY A 188 0.67 -0.48 4.19
CA GLY A 188 0.15 -1.60 4.96
C GLY A 188 -0.66 -1.21 6.17
N TYR A 189 -1.28 -2.22 6.76
CA TYR A 189 -2.17 -2.10 7.90
C TYR A 189 -2.29 -3.45 8.62
N LEU A 190 -2.86 -3.42 9.83
CA LEU A 190 -3.18 -4.63 10.56
C LEU A 190 -4.62 -5.05 10.27
N SER A 191 -4.80 -6.28 9.76
CA SER A 191 -6.14 -6.82 9.53
C SER A 191 -6.80 -7.26 10.84
N ILE A 192 -8.13 -7.45 10.80
CA ILE A 192 -8.89 -7.95 11.96
C ILE A 192 -8.49 -9.37 12.38
N ASN A 193 -7.89 -10.14 11.47
CA ASN A 193 -7.39 -11.49 11.75
C ASN A 193 -5.98 -11.45 12.36
N ASN A 194 -5.51 -10.28 12.79
CA ASN A 194 -4.18 -10.08 13.35
C ASN A 194 -3.08 -10.57 12.37
N GLN A 195 -3.26 -10.24 11.08
CA GLN A 195 -2.26 -10.41 10.03
C GLN A 195 -1.80 -9.02 9.57
N LEU A 196 -0.50 -8.86 9.35
CA LEU A 196 0.04 -7.63 8.78
C LEU A 196 -0.14 -7.71 7.27
N VAL A 197 -1.02 -6.87 6.74
CA VAL A 197 -1.25 -6.73 5.30
C VAL A 197 -0.28 -5.68 4.78
N VAL A 198 0.61 -6.08 3.88
CA VAL A 198 1.55 -5.18 3.20
C VAL A 198 1.19 -5.13 1.72
N LEU A 199 0.99 -3.93 1.19
CA LEU A 199 0.73 -3.68 -0.22
C LEU A 199 1.98 -3.05 -0.84
N ILE A 200 2.47 -3.66 -1.92
CA ILE A 200 3.54 -3.11 -2.75
C ILE A 200 2.90 -2.71 -4.07
N ALA A 201 2.86 -1.42 -4.31
CA ALA A 201 2.07 -0.83 -5.39
C ALA A 201 2.85 0.31 -6.08
N PRO A 202 2.56 0.59 -7.35
CA PRO A 202 3.09 1.77 -8.02
C PRO A 202 2.51 3.06 -7.41
N VAL A 203 3.31 4.13 -7.37
CA VAL A 203 2.90 5.43 -6.82
C VAL A 203 2.37 6.41 -7.87
N ASP A 204 2.52 6.09 -9.16
CA ASP A 204 2.04 6.93 -10.25
C ASP A 204 0.51 6.86 -10.38
N HIS A 205 -0.11 7.98 -10.77
CA HIS A 205 -1.58 8.05 -10.96
C HIS A 205 -2.11 7.09 -12.03
N HIS A 206 -1.33 6.85 -13.07
CA HIS A 206 -1.68 5.97 -14.20
C HIS A 206 -0.49 5.06 -14.50
N PRO A 207 -0.27 4.02 -13.68
CA PRO A 207 0.89 3.19 -13.83
C PRO A 207 0.75 2.30 -15.06
N THR A 208 1.87 2.14 -15.76
CA THR A 208 2.02 1.21 -16.87
C THR A 208 1.94 -0.24 -16.39
N GLN A 209 1.64 -1.16 -17.31
CA GLN A 209 1.66 -2.59 -17.01
C GLN A 209 3.02 -3.04 -16.45
N LEU A 210 4.11 -2.56 -17.05
CA LEU A 210 5.47 -2.86 -16.59
C LEU A 210 5.72 -2.40 -15.15
N GLN A 211 5.18 -1.25 -14.73
CA GLN A 211 5.33 -0.78 -13.35
C GLN A 211 4.58 -1.66 -12.36
N VAL A 212 3.36 -2.09 -12.70
CA VAL A 212 2.59 -3.03 -11.87
C VAL A 212 3.32 -4.37 -11.74
N GLU A 213 3.84 -4.90 -12.85
CA GLU A 213 4.67 -6.13 -12.87
C GLU A 213 5.96 -5.98 -12.05
N ALA A 214 6.67 -4.85 -12.19
CA ALA A 214 7.89 -4.58 -11.44
C ALA A 214 7.64 -4.55 -9.93
N CYS A 215 6.58 -3.86 -9.49
CA CYS A 215 6.18 -3.86 -8.08
C CYS A 215 5.77 -5.26 -7.61
N GLY A 216 5.17 -6.06 -8.51
CA GLY A 216 4.90 -7.47 -8.25
C GLY A 216 6.15 -8.30 -8.00
N LYS A 217 7.21 -8.11 -8.79
CA LYS A 217 8.50 -8.79 -8.60
C LYS A 217 9.22 -8.36 -7.32
N GLU A 218 9.10 -7.10 -6.93
CA GLU A 218 9.60 -6.64 -5.63
C GLU A 218 8.85 -7.30 -4.46
N ALA A 219 7.54 -7.54 -4.60
CA ALA A 219 6.76 -8.26 -3.61
C ALA A 219 7.12 -9.75 -3.52
N GLU A 220 7.24 -10.44 -4.65
CA GLU A 220 7.70 -11.85 -4.70
C GLU A 220 9.07 -12.01 -4.03
N LYS A 221 9.98 -11.06 -4.27
CA LYS A 221 11.29 -11.03 -3.62
C LYS A 221 11.16 -10.94 -2.09
N ILE A 222 10.36 -10.01 -1.58
CA ILE A 222 10.17 -9.84 -0.13
C ILE A 222 9.49 -11.07 0.48
N ASP A 223 8.48 -11.64 -0.17
CA ASP A 223 7.82 -12.87 0.25
C ASP A 223 8.82 -14.02 0.43
N ALA A 224 9.68 -14.24 -0.56
CA ALA A 224 10.74 -15.25 -0.50
C ALA A 224 11.73 -14.98 0.65
N LEU A 225 12.16 -13.73 0.84
CA LEU A 225 13.07 -13.37 1.95
C LEU A 225 12.46 -13.71 3.32
N ILE A 226 11.15 -13.52 3.49
CA ILE A 226 10.42 -13.86 4.73
C ILE A 226 10.34 -15.38 4.88
N ASN A 227 9.81 -16.09 3.87
CA ASN A 227 9.56 -17.52 3.95
C ASN A 227 10.83 -18.38 4.06
N TYR A 228 11.96 -17.89 3.53
CA TYR A 228 13.28 -18.53 3.69
C TYR A 228 14.09 -17.98 4.88
N ALA A 229 13.52 -17.09 5.69
CA ALA A 229 14.19 -16.48 6.84
C ALA A 229 15.59 -15.92 6.50
N SER A 230 15.68 -15.16 5.40
CA SER A 230 16.94 -14.67 4.86
C SER A 230 17.73 -13.88 5.91
N PRO A 231 19.05 -14.13 6.09
CA PRO A 231 19.91 -13.39 7.02
C PRO A 231 19.86 -11.87 6.83
N THR A 232 19.70 -11.42 5.58
CA THR A 232 19.57 -9.99 5.26
C THR A 232 18.30 -9.39 5.87
N LEU A 233 17.20 -10.13 5.93
CA LEU A 233 15.91 -9.69 6.48
C LEU A 233 15.87 -9.83 8.01
N VAL A 234 16.25 -10.99 8.53
CA VAL A 234 16.18 -11.27 9.98
C VAL A 234 17.24 -10.52 10.78
N SER A 235 18.23 -9.91 10.13
CA SER A 235 19.16 -8.98 10.80
C SER A 235 18.48 -7.72 11.33
N HIS A 236 17.34 -7.33 10.73
CA HIS A 236 16.51 -6.26 11.27
C HIS A 236 15.57 -6.83 12.35
N VAL A 237 15.82 -6.42 13.59
CA VAL A 237 15.17 -6.99 14.78
C VAL A 237 13.65 -7.13 14.64
N PRO A 238 12.86 -6.09 14.27
CA PRO A 238 11.41 -6.27 14.10
C PRO A 238 11.03 -7.33 13.06
N LEU A 239 11.75 -7.40 11.93
CA LEU A 239 11.43 -8.33 10.85
C LEU A 239 11.78 -9.78 11.19
N SER A 240 12.74 -10.00 12.10
CA SER A 240 13.11 -11.33 12.60
C SER A 240 11.99 -12.07 13.35
N ALA A 241 10.91 -11.36 13.71
CA ALA A 241 9.72 -11.97 14.29
C ALA A 241 8.69 -12.45 13.25
N PHE A 242 8.91 -12.24 11.96
CA PHE A 242 8.04 -12.78 10.93
C PHE A 242 8.16 -14.30 10.86
N LEU A 243 7.01 -14.97 10.74
CA LEU A 243 6.90 -16.43 10.71
C LEU A 243 6.68 -16.94 9.29
N SER A 244 5.79 -16.30 8.55
CA SER A 244 5.47 -16.64 7.16
C SER A 244 4.79 -15.46 6.46
N SER A 245 4.76 -15.54 5.13
CA SER A 245 4.04 -14.62 4.25
C SER A 245 3.27 -15.41 3.19
N GLU A 246 2.01 -15.02 2.93
CA GLU A 246 1.25 -15.43 1.75
C GLU A 246 1.15 -14.24 0.79
N ILE A 247 1.58 -14.42 -0.46
CA ILE A 247 1.50 -13.41 -1.50
C ILE A 247 0.27 -13.59 -2.40
N ARG A 248 -0.40 -12.49 -2.73
CA ARG A 248 -1.37 -12.40 -3.82
C ARG A 248 -1.04 -11.21 -4.70
N THR A 249 -0.86 -11.45 -6.00
CA THR A 249 -0.47 -10.42 -6.96
C THR A 249 -1.60 -10.15 -7.96
N SER A 250 -1.72 -8.89 -8.39
CA SER A 250 -2.58 -8.55 -9.52
C SER A 250 -1.99 -9.16 -10.80
N SER A 251 -2.82 -9.74 -11.67
CA SER A 251 -2.36 -10.34 -12.92
C SER A 251 -2.53 -9.39 -14.09
N ILE A 252 -1.59 -9.36 -15.03
CA ILE A 252 -1.68 -8.55 -16.24
C ILE A 252 -2.00 -9.46 -17.42
N HIS A 253 -3.03 -9.12 -18.19
CA HIS A 253 -3.23 -9.72 -19.50
C HIS A 253 -2.87 -8.68 -20.55
N SER A 254 -1.80 -8.95 -21.29
CA SER A 254 -1.64 -8.39 -22.62
C SER A 254 -2.78 -8.93 -23.47
N LYS A 255 -3.51 -8.05 -24.17
CA LYS A 255 -4.41 -8.51 -25.24
C LYS A 255 -3.56 -9.34 -26.18
N SER A 256 -3.72 -10.67 -26.15
CA SER A 256 -3.12 -11.53 -27.14
C SER A 256 -3.59 -11.04 -28.50
N SER A 257 -2.64 -10.79 -29.40
CA SER A 257 -2.92 -10.70 -30.82
C SER A 257 -3.78 -11.90 -31.19
N VAL A 258 -5.01 -11.65 -31.64
CA VAL A 258 -5.89 -12.68 -32.22
C VAL A 258 -5.04 -13.46 -33.22
N PRO A 259 -4.89 -14.79 -33.10
CA PRO A 259 -4.25 -15.56 -34.14
C PRO A 259 -5.09 -15.39 -35.41
N SER A 260 -4.50 -14.77 -36.43
CA SER A 260 -5.10 -14.67 -37.76
C SER A 260 -5.52 -16.08 -38.22
N PRO A 261 -6.76 -16.27 -38.73
CA PRO A 261 -7.17 -17.57 -39.22
C PRO A 261 -6.24 -17.98 -40.38
N PRO A 262 -5.93 -19.29 -40.54
CA PRO A 262 -5.09 -19.74 -41.63
C PRO A 262 -5.77 -19.39 -42.95
N LEU A 263 -5.04 -18.77 -43.89
CA LEU A 263 -5.48 -18.64 -45.27
C LEU A 263 -5.71 -20.04 -45.83
N LEU A 264 -6.98 -20.42 -45.98
CA LEU A 264 -7.36 -21.56 -46.82
C LEU A 264 -7.04 -21.20 -48.27
N LEU A 265 -5.95 -21.73 -48.80
CA LEU A 265 -5.72 -21.79 -50.25
C LEU A 265 -6.84 -22.63 -50.87
N ALA A 266 -7.84 -21.96 -51.44
CA ALA A 266 -8.83 -22.61 -52.28
C ALA A 266 -8.15 -23.04 -53.59
N LEU A 267 -7.83 -24.32 -53.72
CA LEU A 267 -7.52 -24.95 -55.01
C LEU A 267 -8.80 -24.96 -55.85
N LEU A 268 -8.89 -24.02 -56.79
CA LEU A 268 -9.87 -24.06 -57.88
C LEU A 268 -9.51 -25.23 -58.80
N VAL A 269 -10.28 -26.32 -58.68
CA VAL A 269 -10.29 -27.41 -59.66
C VAL A 269 -11.00 -26.88 -60.91
N ALA A 270 -10.23 -26.54 -61.94
CA ALA A 270 -10.77 -26.27 -63.27
C ALA A 270 -11.20 -27.60 -63.91
N ALA A 271 -12.50 -27.85 -63.94
CA ALA A 271 -13.10 -28.89 -64.76
C ALA A 271 -13.00 -28.47 -66.24
N ALA A 272 -12.25 -29.21 -67.04
CA ALA A 272 -12.25 -29.08 -68.49
C ALA A 272 -13.41 -29.93 -69.06
N PRO A 273 -14.35 -29.36 -69.85
CA PRO A 273 -15.30 -30.15 -70.60
C PRO A 273 -14.63 -30.70 -71.86
N GLY A 274 -14.89 -31.97 -72.15
CA GLY A 274 -14.40 -32.64 -73.35
C GLY A 274 -14.89 -31.98 -74.63
N LEU A 275 -14.05 -32.02 -75.66
CA LEU A 275 -14.44 -31.84 -77.05
C LEU A 275 -13.92 -33.02 -77.87
N LEU A 276 -14.87 -33.80 -78.40
CA LEU A 276 -14.70 -34.65 -79.60
C LEU A 276 -14.09 -33.82 -80.73
N LEU A 277 -13.14 -34.38 -81.49
CA LEU A 277 -13.19 -34.48 -82.96
C LEU A 277 -11.95 -35.18 -83.55
N LEU A 278 -12.25 -36.09 -84.48
CA LEU A 278 -11.42 -36.90 -85.41
C LEU A 278 -10.67 -38.11 -84.84
#